data_AF-J5Y9L1-F1
#
_entry.id   AF-J5Y9L1-F1
#
_cell.length_a   1.000
_cell.length_b   1.000
_cell.length_c   1.000
_cell.angle_alpha   90.00
_cell.angle_beta   90.00
_cell.angle_gamma   90.00
#
_symmetry.space_group_name_H-M   'P 1'
#
loop_
_entity.id
_entity.type
_entity.pdbx_description
1 polymer ?
#
loop_
_entity_poly.entity_id
_entity_poly.type
_entity_poly.pdbx_seq_one_letter_code
_entity_poly.pdbx_strand_id
1 'polypeptide(L)'
;MAKKLVHMKLDDNLVLDEMNYADSAEKVMRRLSSERNKNNEAFCGLTTTKLRRLYSLVMNIYTKVGTLDDFEEHRTDLQYLKVKMAYEAGRDDSVKAFLSKTGLRELIGRIESYDQFILYCRYAESLVAYFKFYGGKE
;
A
#
# COMPACT_ATOMS: atom_id res chain seq x y z
N MET A 1 26.09 17.88 -2.39
CA MET A 1 24.77 18.28 -1.89
C MET A 1 24.19 17.10 -1.12
N ALA A 2 23.66 17.29 0.09
CA ALA A 2 22.99 16.20 0.80
C ALA A 2 21.73 15.78 0.02
N LYS A 3 21.60 14.50 -0.30
CA LYS A 3 20.37 13.94 -0.90
C LYS A 3 19.23 14.25 0.08
N LYS A 4 18.22 15.00 -0.35
CA LYS A 4 17.04 15.27 0.46
C LYS A 4 16.33 13.93 0.71
N LEU A 5 16.09 13.59 1.97
CA LEU A 5 15.41 12.34 2.32
C LEU A 5 13.98 12.38 1.75
N VAL A 6 13.64 11.38 0.96
CA VAL A 6 12.31 11.21 0.38
C VAL A 6 11.37 10.81 1.50
N HIS A 7 10.26 11.52 1.66
CA HIS A 7 9.24 11.18 2.64
C HIS A 7 7.83 11.34 2.08
N MET A 8 6.89 10.62 2.69
CA MET A 8 5.46 10.74 2.48
C MET A 8 4.77 10.84 3.84
N LYS A 9 3.84 11.79 3.99
CA LYS A 9 3.04 11.93 5.20
C LYS A 9 1.56 11.86 4.85
N LEU A 10 0.84 10.92 5.45
CA LEU A 10 -0.61 10.87 5.34
C LEU A 10 -1.28 11.71 6.42
N ASP A 11 -0.91 11.45 7.67
CA ASP A 11 -1.35 12.11 8.90
C ASP A 11 -0.23 12.01 9.97
N ASP A 12 -0.51 12.38 11.22
CA ASP A 12 0.49 12.31 12.30
C ASP A 12 0.85 10.88 12.72
N ASN A 13 0.10 9.86 12.27
CA ASN A 13 0.31 8.46 12.61
C ASN A 13 1.04 7.67 11.52
N LEU A 14 1.07 8.17 10.27
CA LEU A 14 1.74 7.51 9.14
C LEU A 14 2.66 8.48 8.38
N VAL A 15 3.94 8.40 8.73
CA VAL A 15 5.05 9.08 8.06
C VAL A 15 6.01 8.02 7.53
N LEU A 16 6.20 8.01 6.22
CA LEU A 16 7.06 7.05 5.52
C LEU A 16 8.29 7.75 4.97
N ASP A 17 9.45 7.10 5.05
CA ASP A 17 10.70 7.49 4.39
C ASP A 17 11.48 6.26 3.93
N GLU A 18 12.60 6.48 3.24
CA GLU A 18 13.48 5.43 2.71
C GLU A 18 14.00 4.46 3.79
N MET A 19 13.99 4.84 5.06
CA MET A 19 14.54 4.07 6.18
C MET A 19 13.46 3.36 7.01
N ASN A 20 12.20 3.82 6.96
CA ASN A 20 11.16 3.36 7.89
C ASN A 20 9.97 2.64 7.23
N TYR A 21 9.88 2.60 5.89
CA TYR A 21 8.69 2.08 5.21
C TYR A 21 8.43 0.60 5.52
N ALA A 22 9.51 -0.19 5.64
CA ALA A 22 9.44 -1.61 5.96
C ALA A 22 8.95 -1.82 7.41
N ASP A 23 9.56 -1.13 8.38
CA ASP A 23 9.15 -1.20 9.79
C ASP A 23 7.69 -0.75 10.00
N SER A 24 7.28 0.29 9.26
CA SER A 24 5.90 0.80 9.27
C SER A 24 4.92 -0.25 8.73
N ALA A 25 5.27 -0.91 7.62
CA ALA A 25 4.47 -2.00 7.07
C ALA A 25 4.38 -3.19 8.03
N GLU A 26 5.51 -3.58 8.64
CA GLU A 26 5.56 -4.66 9.61
C GLU A 26 4.66 -4.39 10.80
N LYS A 27 4.76 -3.19 11.39
CA LYS A 27 3.97 -2.79 12.56
C LYS A 27 2.48 -2.89 12.28
N VAL A 28 2.04 -2.44 11.10
CA VAL A 28 0.61 -2.52 10.70
C VAL A 28 0.19 -3.97 10.44
N MET A 29 1.00 -4.77 9.76
CA MET A 29 0.68 -6.19 9.50
C MET A 29 0.64 -7.04 10.76
N ARG A 30 1.57 -6.82 11.69
CA ARG A 30 1.57 -7.48 13.01
C ARG A 30 0.31 -7.14 13.81
N ARG A 31 -0.15 -5.89 13.74
CA ARG A 31 -1.42 -5.51 14.36
C ARG A 31 -2.59 -6.23 13.68
N LEU A 32 -2.68 -6.19 12.35
CA LEU A 32 -3.76 -6.82 11.60
C LEU A 32 -3.80 -8.35 11.79
N SER A 33 -2.66 -9.01 11.96
CA SER A 33 -2.61 -10.45 12.21
C SER A 33 -3.28 -10.85 13.53
N SER A 34 -3.37 -9.92 14.49
CA SER A 34 -4.10 -10.09 15.75
C SER A 34 -5.58 -9.67 15.67
N GLU A 35 -5.97 -8.85 14.69
CA GLU A 35 -7.37 -8.43 14.50
C GLU A 35 -8.21 -9.59 13.94
N ARG A 36 -9.48 -9.69 14.35
CA ARG A 36 -10.39 -10.78 14.00
C ARG A 36 -11.68 -10.22 13.40
N ASN A 37 -12.23 -10.90 12.39
CA ASN A 37 -13.60 -10.63 11.91
C ASN A 37 -14.66 -11.38 12.73
N LYS A 38 -15.93 -11.24 12.34
CA LYS A 38 -17.08 -11.93 12.95
C LYS A 38 -16.99 -13.47 12.94
N ASN A 39 -16.20 -14.04 12.02
CA ASN A 39 -15.97 -15.47 11.89
C ASN A 39 -14.68 -15.92 12.62
N ASN A 40 -14.10 -15.06 13.47
CA ASN A 40 -12.84 -15.29 14.17
C ASN A 40 -11.62 -15.50 13.24
N GLU A 41 -11.63 -14.89 12.05
CA GLU A 41 -10.54 -14.99 11.09
C GLU A 41 -9.55 -13.83 11.27
N ALA A 42 -8.25 -14.15 11.30
CA ALA A 42 -7.17 -13.16 11.35
C ALA A 42 -7.20 -12.20 10.15
N PHE A 43 -6.51 -11.06 10.27
CA PHE A 43 -6.48 -10.02 9.23
C PHE A 43 -7.87 -9.55 8.79
N CYS A 44 -8.85 -9.60 9.69
CA CYS A 44 -10.24 -9.30 9.38
C CYS A 44 -10.82 -10.12 8.21
N GLY A 45 -10.26 -11.32 7.94
CA GLY A 45 -10.66 -12.17 6.81
C GLY A 45 -10.01 -11.81 5.47
N LEU A 46 -8.96 -10.99 5.47
CA LEU A 46 -8.15 -10.74 4.28
C LEU A 46 -7.40 -12.02 3.88
N THR A 47 -7.38 -12.32 2.58
CA THR A 47 -6.65 -13.46 2.03
C THR A 47 -5.56 -13.02 1.07
N THR A 48 -4.60 -13.91 0.80
CA THR A 48 -3.51 -13.70 -0.15
C THR A 48 -4.07 -13.41 -1.53
N THR A 49 -5.14 -14.09 -1.93
CA THR A 49 -5.79 -13.84 -3.23
C THR A 49 -6.31 -12.40 -3.36
N LYS A 50 -6.95 -11.86 -2.32
CA LYS A 50 -7.44 -10.47 -2.31
C LYS A 50 -6.29 -9.47 -2.31
N LEU A 51 -5.28 -9.71 -1.47
CA LEU A 51 -4.12 -8.84 -1.38
C LEU A 51 -3.30 -8.84 -2.68
N ARG A 52 -3.14 -10.01 -3.32
CA ARG A 52 -2.47 -10.14 -4.63
C ARG A 52 -3.19 -9.33 -5.70
N ARG A 53 -4.53 -9.34 -5.73
CA ARG A 53 -5.31 -8.51 -6.67
C ARG A 53 -5.04 -7.02 -6.49
N LEU A 54 -5.01 -6.52 -5.24
CA LEU A 54 -4.65 -5.12 -4.96
C LEU A 54 -3.22 -4.81 -5.39
N TYR A 55 -2.28 -5.69 -5.05
CA TYR A 55 -0.87 -5.49 -5.40
C TYR A 55 -0.65 -5.50 -6.91
N SER A 56 -1.38 -6.33 -7.67
CA SER A 56 -1.36 -6.29 -9.13
C SER A 56 -1.79 -4.94 -9.69
N LEU A 57 -2.72 -4.22 -9.05
CA LEU A 57 -3.08 -2.86 -9.48
C LEU A 57 -1.90 -1.89 -9.36
N VAL A 58 -1.13 -2.00 -8.27
CA VAL A 58 0.10 -1.21 -8.06
C VAL A 58 1.15 -1.59 -9.09
N MET A 59 1.39 -2.89 -9.28
CA MET A 59 2.40 -3.38 -10.22
C MET A 59 2.11 -3.00 -11.66
N ASN A 60 0.84 -2.97 -12.08
CA ASN A 60 0.46 -2.53 -13.42
C ASN A 60 0.90 -1.09 -13.75
N ILE A 61 1.07 -0.24 -12.74
CA ILE A 61 1.57 1.13 -12.92
C ILE A 61 3.08 1.15 -12.75
N TYR A 62 3.61 0.45 -11.74
CA TYR A 62 5.05 0.32 -11.53
C TYR A 62 5.80 -0.16 -12.77
N THR A 63 5.25 -1.14 -13.51
CA THR A 63 5.87 -1.65 -14.74
C THR A 63 5.86 -0.64 -15.90
N LYS A 64 5.03 0.39 -15.84
CA LYS A 64 5.00 1.47 -16.85
C LYS A 64 5.90 2.64 -16.46
N VAL A 65 6.14 2.82 -15.17
CA VAL A 65 6.88 3.97 -14.62
C VAL A 65 8.30 3.53 -14.27
N GLY A 66 9.18 3.53 -15.28
CA GLY A 66 10.59 3.19 -15.11
C GLY A 66 11.46 4.41 -14.80
N THR A 67 11.06 5.59 -15.29
CA THR A 67 11.82 6.84 -15.24
C THR A 67 10.99 8.01 -14.71
N LEU A 68 11.65 9.16 -14.52
CA LEU A 68 10.97 10.41 -14.16
C LEU A 68 9.97 10.87 -15.24
N ASP A 69 10.34 10.73 -16.51
CA ASP A 69 9.48 11.15 -17.63
C ASP A 69 8.23 10.26 -17.69
N ASP A 70 8.38 8.95 -17.52
CA ASP A 70 7.24 8.02 -17.43
C ASP A 70 6.30 8.36 -16.27
N PHE A 71 6.87 8.79 -15.12
CA PHE A 71 6.06 9.18 -13.97
C PHE A 71 5.19 10.40 -14.27
N GLU A 72 5.74 11.41 -14.95
CA GLU A 72 4.97 12.58 -15.35
C GLU A 72 3.89 12.22 -16.38
N GLU A 73 4.17 11.33 -17.33
CA GLU A 73 3.19 10.81 -18.29
C GLU A 73 2.05 10.04 -17.60
N HIS A 74 2.38 9.21 -16.61
CA HIS A 74 1.44 8.31 -15.92
C HIS A 74 0.85 8.88 -14.62
N ARG A 75 0.98 10.19 -14.34
CA ARG A 75 0.35 10.79 -13.13
C ARG A 75 -1.16 10.56 -13.06
N THR A 76 -1.85 10.55 -14.20
CA THR A 76 -3.30 10.31 -14.25
C THR A 76 -3.65 8.85 -13.91
N ASP A 77 -2.78 7.89 -14.23
CA ASP A 77 -2.95 6.48 -13.87
C ASP A 77 -2.95 6.29 -12.35
N LEU A 78 -2.24 7.13 -11.57
CA LEU A 78 -2.29 7.11 -10.11
C LEU A 78 -3.68 7.50 -9.58
N GLN A 79 -4.35 8.49 -10.18
CA GLN A 79 -5.74 8.81 -9.79
C GLN A 79 -6.67 7.64 -10.11
N TYR A 80 -6.45 6.96 -11.24
CA TYR A 80 -7.23 5.79 -11.59
C TYR A 80 -6.96 4.60 -10.65
N LEU A 81 -5.71 4.41 -10.19
CA LEU A 81 -5.37 3.42 -9.15
C LEU A 81 -6.20 3.64 -7.88
N LYS A 82 -6.31 4.89 -7.43
CA LYS A 82 -7.09 5.27 -6.25
C LYS A 82 -8.56 4.90 -6.40
N VAL A 83 -9.13 5.09 -7.61
CA VAL A 83 -10.51 4.69 -7.94
C VAL A 83 -10.67 3.18 -7.91
N LYS A 84 -9.75 2.42 -8.53
CA LYS A 84 -9.79 0.94 -8.51
C LYS A 84 -9.71 0.39 -7.09
N MET A 85 -8.82 0.92 -6.26
CA MET A 85 -8.74 0.53 -4.84
C MET A 85 -10.02 0.86 -4.07
N ALA A 86 -10.66 2.00 -4.35
CA ALA A 86 -11.95 2.34 -3.74
C ALA A 86 -13.06 1.37 -4.17
N TYR A 87 -13.06 0.93 -5.43
CA TYR A 87 -13.99 -0.07 -5.93
C TYR A 87 -13.80 -1.44 -5.24
N GLU A 88 -12.55 -1.92 -5.12
CA GLU A 88 -12.25 -3.16 -4.38
C GLU A 88 -12.68 -3.07 -2.91
N ALA A 89 -12.45 -1.92 -2.26
CA ALA A 89 -12.94 -1.67 -0.89
C ALA A 89 -14.47 -1.64 -0.80
N GLY A 90 -15.17 -1.19 -1.83
CA GLY A 90 -16.63 -1.17 -1.86
C GLY A 90 -17.26 -2.57 -1.96
N ARG A 91 -16.51 -3.56 -2.45
CA ARG A 91 -16.99 -4.94 -2.67
C ARG A 91 -16.56 -5.93 -1.60
N ASP A 92 -15.57 -5.58 -0.78
CA ASP A 92 -15.01 -6.49 0.23
C ASP A 92 -14.58 -5.73 1.50
N ASP A 93 -15.26 -6.02 2.60
CA ASP A 93 -15.00 -5.37 3.90
C ASP A 93 -13.58 -5.64 4.44
N SER A 94 -12.98 -6.80 4.13
CA SER A 94 -11.62 -7.11 4.56
C SER A 94 -10.59 -6.28 3.78
N VAL A 95 -10.85 -6.01 2.50
CA VAL A 95 -10.05 -5.09 1.68
C VAL A 95 -10.21 -3.65 2.16
N LYS A 96 -11.45 -3.23 2.47
CA LYS A 96 -11.72 -1.91 3.04
C LYS A 96 -10.98 -1.69 4.36
N ALA A 97 -11.02 -2.67 5.26
CA ALA A 97 -10.29 -2.63 6.51
C ALA A 97 -8.77 -2.54 6.27
N PHE A 98 -8.22 -3.37 5.38
CA PHE A 98 -6.80 -3.33 5.02
C PHE A 98 -6.38 -1.95 4.51
N LEU A 99 -7.08 -1.39 3.52
CA LEU A 99 -6.74 -0.09 2.94
C LEU A 99 -6.85 1.04 3.97
N SER A 100 -7.89 1.03 4.81
CA SER A 100 -8.05 2.03 5.88
C SER A 100 -6.96 1.96 6.95
N LYS A 101 -6.45 0.77 7.27
CA LYS A 101 -5.46 0.57 8.36
C LYS A 101 -4.03 0.81 7.90
N THR A 102 -3.77 0.63 6.61
CA THR A 102 -2.46 0.83 5.98
C THR A 102 -2.31 2.23 5.38
N GLY A 103 -3.41 2.93 5.12
CA GLY A 103 -3.39 4.21 4.42
C GLY A 103 -2.93 4.10 2.95
N LEU A 104 -2.81 2.88 2.41
CA LEU A 104 -2.24 2.63 1.09
C LEU A 104 -2.99 3.41 0.00
N ARG A 105 -4.33 3.41 0.04
CA ARG A 105 -5.13 4.12 -0.95
C ARG A 105 -4.98 5.65 -0.83
N GLU A 106 -4.90 6.16 0.38
CA GLU A 106 -4.83 7.58 0.67
C GLU A 106 -3.45 8.16 0.33
N LEU A 107 -2.38 7.38 0.55
CA LEU A 107 -1.00 7.74 0.20
C LEU A 107 -0.82 8.04 -1.29
N ILE A 108 -1.63 7.46 -2.18
CA ILE A 108 -1.62 7.77 -3.61
C ILE A 108 -1.79 9.28 -3.85
N GLY A 109 -2.64 9.94 -3.06
CA GLY A 109 -2.88 11.38 -3.16
C GLY A 109 -1.74 12.25 -2.61
N ARG A 110 -0.69 11.65 -2.04
CA ARG A 110 0.49 12.34 -1.49
C ARG A 110 1.74 12.18 -2.36
N ILE A 111 1.62 11.46 -3.48
CA ILE A 111 2.73 11.24 -4.41
C ILE A 111 2.87 12.48 -5.30
N GLU A 112 3.97 13.20 -5.14
CA GLU A 112 4.29 14.42 -5.90
C GLU A 112 5.54 14.25 -6.78
N SER A 113 6.31 13.18 -6.61
CA SER A 113 7.56 12.91 -7.32
C SER A 113 7.76 11.42 -7.61
N TYR A 114 8.61 11.12 -8.59
CA TYR A 114 9.02 9.75 -8.92
C TYR A 114 9.58 9.01 -7.70
N ASP A 115 10.45 9.65 -6.91
CA ASP A 115 11.02 9.01 -5.72
C ASP A 115 9.96 8.64 -4.67
N GLN A 116 8.93 9.48 -4.48
CA GLN A 116 7.80 9.16 -3.62
C GLN A 116 6.94 8.03 -4.18
N PHE A 117 6.80 7.95 -5.51
CA PHE A 117 6.14 6.81 -6.15
C PHE A 117 6.90 5.50 -5.89
N ILE A 118 8.22 5.50 -6.01
CA ILE A 118 9.06 4.33 -5.67
C ILE A 118 8.92 3.97 -4.19
N LEU A 119 8.94 4.96 -3.28
CA LEU A 119 8.72 4.73 -1.85
C LEU A 119 7.34 4.10 -1.58
N TYR A 120 6.30 4.59 -2.25
CA TYR A 120 4.95 4.03 -2.20
C TYR A 120 4.91 2.56 -2.67
N CYS A 121 5.55 2.24 -3.79
CA CYS A 121 5.63 0.87 -4.30
C CYS A 121 6.34 -0.07 -3.33
N ARG A 122 7.47 0.37 -2.75
CA ARG A 122 8.21 -0.40 -1.73
C ARG A 122 7.41 -0.62 -0.46
N TYR A 123 6.63 0.38 -0.04
CA TYR A 123 5.69 0.24 1.07
C TYR A 123 4.62 -0.81 0.74
N ALA A 124 4.00 -0.74 -0.45
CA ALA A 124 3.00 -1.72 -0.90
C ALA A 124 3.57 -3.15 -0.93
N GLU A 125 4.77 -3.34 -1.46
CA GLU A 125 5.47 -4.63 -1.49
C GLU A 125 5.73 -5.15 -0.07
N SER A 126 6.18 -4.28 0.84
CA SER A 126 6.42 -4.64 2.25
C SER A 126 5.16 -5.11 2.95
N LEU A 127 4.01 -4.48 2.69
CA LEU A 127 2.72 -4.94 3.23
C LEU A 127 2.38 -6.36 2.78
N VAL A 128 2.65 -6.70 1.52
CA VAL A 128 2.42 -8.05 0.98
C VAL A 128 3.38 -9.06 1.62
N ALA A 129 4.66 -8.73 1.71
CA ALA A 129 5.67 -9.58 2.33
C ALA A 129 5.33 -9.88 3.79
N TYR A 130 5.00 -8.85 4.58
CA TYR A 130 4.67 -9.02 5.99
C TYR A 130 3.31 -9.68 6.21
N PHE A 131 2.32 -9.47 5.33
CA PHE A 131 1.08 -10.25 5.37
C PHE A 131 1.37 -11.74 5.26
N LYS A 132 2.25 -12.15 4.33
CA LYS A 132 2.65 -13.56 4.18
C LYS A 132 3.46 -14.05 5.39
N PHE A 133 4.40 -13.24 5.88
CA PHE A 133 5.23 -13.56 7.05
C PHE A 133 4.41 -13.82 8.30
N TYR A 134 3.40 -12.99 8.57
CA TYR A 134 2.51 -13.13 9.74
C TYR A 134 1.35 -14.14 9.53
N GLY A 135 1.46 -15.04 8.55
CA GLY A 135 0.54 -16.17 8.39
C GLY A 135 -0.77 -15.83 7.68
N GLY A 136 -0.75 -14.84 6.77
CA GLY A 136 -1.88 -14.54 5.90
C GLY A 136 -2.37 -15.79 5.16
N LYS A 137 -3.68 -16.06 5.25
CA LYS A 137 -4.33 -17.21 4.59
C LYS A 137 -4.29 -17.07 3.07
N GLU A 138 -4.38 -18.18 2.33
CA GLU A 138 -4.48 -18.16 0.86
C GLU A 138 -5.78 -17.53 0.33
#